data_AF-A0A953TAJ2-F1
#
_entry.id   AF-A0A953TAJ2-F1
#
_cell.length_a   1.000
_cell.length_b   1.000
_cell.length_c   1.000
_cell.angle_alpha   90.00
_cell.angle_beta   90.00
_cell.angle_gamma   90.00
#
_symmetry.space_group_name_H-M   'P 1'
#
loop_
_entity.id
_entity.type
_entity.pdbx_description
1 polymer ?
#
loop_
_entity_poly.entity_id
_entity_poly.type
_entity_poly.pdbx_seq_one_letter_code
_entity_poly.pdbx_strand_id
1 'polypeptide(L)'
;MDIVMPRTAVRFAITLSLGILAACAGPVRQRIEYNPTKHLKQQWTETRDSTGNFGAKVVYAAYHDNGQLESRGEYVNGVKSGRWQAWYESGQIKESAYYLDGQLNAGGRREPQRARL
;
A
#
# COMPACT_ATOMS: atom_id res chain seq x y z
N MET A 1 -12.40 -16.11 -1.83
CA MET A 1 -12.68 -14.75 -2.33
C MET A 1 -11.42 -14.20 -2.95
N ASP A 2 -11.33 -14.19 -4.27
CA ASP A 2 -10.23 -13.54 -4.99
C ASP A 2 -10.25 -12.04 -4.70
N ILE A 3 -9.10 -11.44 -4.41
CA ILE A 3 -8.98 -9.98 -4.54
C ILE A 3 -9.31 -9.68 -6.00
N VAL A 4 -10.49 -9.11 -6.26
CA VAL A 4 -10.86 -8.64 -7.60
C VAL A 4 -9.94 -7.47 -7.92
N MET A 5 -8.78 -7.77 -8.49
CA MET A 5 -7.91 -6.76 -9.06
C MET A 5 -8.62 -6.24 -10.32
N PRO A 6 -8.89 -4.92 -10.43
CA PRO A 6 -9.39 -4.37 -11.68
C PRO A 6 -8.39 -4.69 -12.81
N ARG A 7 -8.92 -4.99 -14.01
CA ARG A 7 -8.18 -5.50 -15.19
C ARG A 7 -7.25 -4.45 -15.84
N THR A 8 -6.61 -3.58 -15.08
CA THR A 8 -5.81 -2.46 -15.60
C THR A 8 -4.31 -2.69 -15.44
N ALA A 9 -3.60 -2.48 -16.55
CA ALA A 9 -2.15 -2.53 -16.82
C ALA A 9 -1.24 -3.00 -15.66
N VAL A 10 -0.78 -4.25 -15.73
CA VAL A 10 0.35 -4.76 -14.95
C VAL A 10 1.63 -4.19 -15.54
N ARG A 11 2.44 -3.49 -14.73
CA ARG A 11 3.78 -3.03 -15.14
C ARG A 11 4.83 -3.82 -14.37
N PHE A 12 5.69 -4.53 -15.10
CA PHE A 12 6.90 -5.11 -14.53
C PHE A 12 7.93 -3.98 -14.44
N ALA A 13 8.22 -3.50 -13.25
CA ALA A 13 9.25 -2.50 -13.02
C ALA A 13 10.40 -3.16 -12.26
N ILE A 14 11.60 -3.16 -12.86
CA ILE A 14 12.83 -3.33 -12.11
C ILE A 14 13.04 -1.98 -11.41
N THR A 15 12.69 -1.86 -10.13
CA THR A 15 12.86 -0.60 -9.40
C THR A 15 14.35 -0.34 -9.18
N LEU A 16 14.97 0.41 -10.10
CA LEU A 16 16.28 1.03 -9.88
C LEU A 16 16.01 2.31 -9.06
N SER A 17 15.88 2.18 -7.75
CA SER A 17 15.67 3.33 -6.87
C SER A 17 16.90 4.23 -6.90
N LEU A 18 16.80 5.40 -7.53
CA LEU A 18 17.79 6.47 -7.44
C LEU A 18 17.93 6.86 -5.95
N GLY A 19 19.06 6.49 -5.33
CA GLY A 19 19.66 7.32 -4.29
C GLY A 19 19.85 6.76 -2.88
N ILE A 20 19.47 5.53 -2.52
CA ILE A 20 19.83 4.97 -1.20
C ILE A 20 20.14 3.48 -1.30
N LEU A 21 21.31 3.10 -0.79
CA LEU A 21 21.78 1.72 -0.60
C LEU A 21 20.69 0.79 -0.03
N ALA A 22 20.17 -0.12 -0.84
CA ALA A 22 19.58 -1.36 -0.36
C ALA A 22 19.52 -2.39 -1.51
N ALA A 23 20.65 -3.06 -1.75
CA ALA A 23 20.66 -4.33 -2.45
C ALA A 23 19.92 -5.38 -1.59
N CYS A 24 18.58 -5.44 -1.64
CA CYS A 24 17.80 -6.50 -0.95
C CYS A 24 16.38 -6.75 -1.51
N ALA A 25 15.80 -5.91 -2.37
CA ALA A 25 14.46 -6.19 -2.88
C ALA A 25 14.55 -6.94 -4.21
N GLY A 26 14.21 -8.24 -4.20
CA GLY A 26 14.06 -9.05 -5.40
C GLY A 26 13.03 -8.47 -6.40
N PRO A 27 12.81 -9.11 -7.55
CA PRO A 27 11.91 -8.58 -8.58
C PRO A 27 10.51 -8.28 -8.02
N VAL A 28 10.04 -7.07 -8.28
CA VAL A 28 8.76 -6.52 -7.81
C VAL A 28 7.79 -6.43 -8.97
N ARG A 29 6.51 -6.70 -8.72
CA ARG A 29 5.43 -6.46 -9.68
C ARG A 29 4.58 -5.29 -9.20
N GLN A 30 4.36 -4.31 -10.06
CA GLN A 30 3.55 -3.15 -9.73
C GLN A 30 2.28 -3.10 -10.59
N ARG A 31 1.16 -2.76 -9.96
CA ARG A 31 -0.07 -2.35 -10.63
C ARG A 31 -0.37 -0.93 -10.21
N ILE A 32 -0.68 -0.08 -11.18
CA ILE A 32 -0.95 1.32 -10.94
C ILE A 32 -2.28 1.68 -11.59
N GLU A 33 -3.17 2.30 -10.81
CA GLU A 33 -4.41 2.90 -11.29
C GLU A 33 -4.28 4.42 -11.24
N TYR A 34 -4.71 5.06 -12.32
CA TYR A 34 -4.77 6.50 -12.44
C TYR A 34 -6.24 6.95 -12.47
N ASN A 35 -6.53 8.15 -11.98
CA ASN A 35 -7.84 8.77 -12.14
C ASN A 35 -8.05 9.25 -13.61
N PRO A 36 -9.25 9.74 -14.00
CA PRO A 36 -9.51 10.20 -15.37
C PRO A 36 -8.59 11.33 -15.85
N THR A 37 -8.07 12.15 -14.94
CA THR A 37 -7.09 13.21 -15.24
C THR A 37 -5.65 12.70 -15.30
N LYS A 38 -5.43 11.38 -15.22
CA LYS A 38 -4.14 10.68 -15.23
C LYS A 38 -3.24 10.93 -14.02
N HIS A 39 -3.79 11.40 -12.90
CA HIS A 39 -3.07 11.44 -11.63
C HIS A 39 -3.07 10.05 -10.99
N LEU A 40 -1.98 9.71 -10.32
CA LEU A 40 -1.84 8.47 -9.59
C LEU A 40 -2.93 8.39 -8.52
N LYS A 41 -3.77 7.34 -8.58
CA LYS A 41 -4.88 7.15 -7.66
C LYS A 41 -4.57 6.03 -6.69
N GLN A 42 -4.11 4.89 -7.20
CA GLN A 42 -3.81 3.71 -6.40
C GLN A 42 -2.62 2.93 -6.98
N GLN A 43 -1.88 2.27 -6.10
CA GLN A 43 -0.76 1.42 -6.45
C GLN A 43 -0.75 0.16 -5.58
N TRP A 44 -0.47 -0.97 -6.22
CA TRP A 44 -0.22 -2.27 -5.58
C TRP A 44 1.17 -2.74 -5.95
N THR A 45 1.90 -3.24 -4.97
CA THR A 45 3.28 -3.68 -5.12
C THR A 45 3.40 -5.08 -4.53
N GLU A 46 3.66 -6.07 -5.37
CA GLU A 46 3.79 -7.48 -4.99
C GLU A 46 5.27 -7.87 -5.01
N THR A 47 5.71 -8.56 -3.97
CA THR A 47 7.04 -9.20 -3.91
C THR A 47 6.88 -10.70 -4.03
N ARG A 48 7.93 -11.38 -4.49
CA ARG A 48 7.99 -12.84 -4.41
C ARG A 48 8.10 -13.28 -2.96
N ASP A 49 7.40 -14.34 -2.60
CA ASP A 49 7.64 -15.07 -1.35
C ASP A 49 8.91 -15.94 -1.45
N SER A 50 9.23 -16.67 -0.39
CA SER A 50 10.38 -17.59 -0.34
C SER A 50 10.31 -18.73 -1.37
N THR A 51 9.13 -19.02 -1.93
CA THR A 51 8.90 -20.02 -2.98
C THR A 51 8.94 -19.43 -4.39
N GLY A 52 9.08 -18.10 -4.50
CA GLY A 52 9.13 -17.39 -5.77
C GLY A 52 7.77 -16.94 -6.32
N ASN A 53 6.68 -17.15 -5.57
CA ASN A 53 5.31 -16.83 -6.00
C ASN A 53 4.94 -15.39 -5.63
N PHE A 54 4.16 -14.73 -6.50
CA PHE A 54 3.59 -13.41 -6.26
C PHE A 54 2.19 -13.52 -5.65
N GLY A 55 1.76 -12.47 -4.94
CA GLY A 55 0.38 -12.32 -4.44
C GLY A 55 0.15 -12.73 -2.99
N ALA A 56 1.10 -13.44 -2.37
CA ALA A 56 1.05 -13.76 -0.93
C ALA A 56 1.07 -12.49 -0.05
N LYS A 57 1.86 -11.49 -0.44
CA LYS A 57 1.94 -10.18 0.20
C LYS A 57 1.86 -9.07 -0.85
N VAL A 58 0.98 -8.10 -0.62
CA VAL A 58 0.77 -6.95 -1.50
C VAL A 58 0.79 -5.67 -0.66
N VAL A 59 1.72 -4.77 -0.97
CA VAL A 59 1.73 -3.42 -0.40
C VAL A 59 0.79 -2.55 -1.23
N TYR A 60 -0.15 -1.90 -0.57
CA TYR A 60 -1.13 -1.01 -1.17
C TYR A 60 -0.87 0.44 -0.78
N ALA A 61 -1.05 1.36 -1.72
CA ALA A 61 -1.08 2.79 -1.50
C ALA A 61 -2.21 3.43 -2.32
N ALA A 62 -2.92 4.38 -1.71
CA ALA A 62 -3.87 5.28 -2.37
C ALA A 62 -3.41 6.72 -2.21
N TYR A 63 -3.81 7.58 -3.13
CA TYR A 63 -3.36 8.97 -3.20
C TYR A 63 -4.55 9.91 -3.39
N HIS A 64 -4.47 11.05 -2.72
CA HIS A 64 -5.36 12.19 -2.91
C HIS A 64 -5.14 12.80 -4.31
N ASP A 65 -6.10 13.60 -4.78
CA ASP A 65 -6.00 14.26 -6.10
C ASP A 65 -4.80 15.20 -6.22
N ASN A 66 -4.30 15.70 -5.09
CA ASN A 66 -3.08 16.50 -4.98
C ASN A 66 -1.77 15.67 -5.07
N GLY A 67 -1.88 14.35 -5.23
CA GLY A 67 -0.76 13.42 -5.33
C GLY A 67 -0.15 12.99 -3.99
N GLN A 68 -0.65 13.50 -2.86
CA GLN A 68 -0.19 13.09 -1.54
C GLN A 68 -0.80 11.75 -1.14
N LEU A 69 -0.11 11.02 -0.27
CA LEU A 69 -0.56 9.72 0.21
C LEU A 69 -1.88 9.88 0.98
N GLU A 70 -2.90 9.14 0.59
CA GLU A 70 -4.20 9.09 1.26
C GLU A 70 -4.26 7.93 2.24
N SER A 71 -3.84 6.74 1.79
CA SER A 71 -3.81 5.56 2.64
C SER A 71 -2.76 4.56 2.19
N ARG A 72 -2.31 3.72 3.12
CA ARG A 72 -1.28 2.71 2.88
C ARG A 72 -1.42 1.59 3.88
N GLY A 73 -1.15 0.38 3.40
CA GLY A 73 -1.08 -0.80 4.24
C GLY A 73 -0.67 -2.02 3.44
N GLU A 74 -0.81 -3.18 4.05
CA GLU A 74 -0.48 -4.45 3.43
C GLU A 74 -1.70 -5.36 3.40
N TYR A 75 -1.76 -6.17 2.35
CA TYR A 75 -2.62 -7.33 2.25
C TYR A 75 -1.76 -8.59 2.31
N VAL A 76 -2.18 -9.56 3.11
CA VAL A 76 -1.60 -10.91 3.14
C VAL A 76 -2.72 -11.88 2.80
N ASN A 77 -2.50 -12.75 1.81
CA ASN A 77 -3.49 -13.74 1.35
C ASN A 77 -4.90 -13.16 1.08
N GLY A 78 -4.98 -11.94 0.58
CA GLY A 78 -6.27 -11.31 0.29
C GLY A 78 -6.83 -10.38 1.35
N VAL A 79 -6.31 -10.42 2.57
CA VAL A 79 -6.89 -9.70 3.72
C VAL A 79 -5.94 -8.63 4.25
N LYS A 80 -6.50 -7.55 4.80
CA LYS A 80 -5.71 -6.50 5.46
C LYS A 80 -4.86 -7.10 6.57
N SER A 81 -3.58 -6.78 6.58
CA SER A 81 -2.65 -7.26 7.59
C SER A 81 -1.66 -6.17 7.97
N GLY A 82 -1.19 -6.22 9.22
CA GLY A 82 -0.24 -5.28 9.76
C GLY A 82 -0.83 -3.88 9.92
N ARG A 83 0.05 -2.87 9.84
CA ARG A 83 -0.32 -1.48 10.07
C ARG A 83 -0.94 -0.87 8.83
N TRP A 84 -2.12 -0.30 9.00
CA TRP A 84 -2.80 0.54 8.04
C TRP A 84 -2.80 1.98 8.54
N GLN A 85 -2.55 2.90 7.63
CA GLN A 85 -2.54 4.32 7.92
C GLN A 85 -3.35 5.07 6.87
N ALA A 86 -4.00 6.14 7.32
CA ALA A 86 -4.65 7.12 6.48
C ALA A 86 -4.12 8.52 6.82
N TRP A 87 -4.09 9.39 5.83
CA TRP A 87 -3.59 10.74 5.93
C TRP A 87 -4.61 11.74 5.39
N TYR A 88 -4.58 12.95 5.94
CA TYR A 88 -5.26 14.10 5.34
C TYR A 88 -4.52 14.55 4.07
N GLU A 89 -5.17 15.36 3.24
CA GLU A 89 -4.54 16.02 2.09
C GLU A 89 -3.34 16.92 2.46
N SER A 90 -3.21 17.29 3.74
CA SER A 90 -2.06 18.02 4.28
C SER A 90 -0.84 17.13 4.53
N GLY A 91 -0.96 15.81 4.36
CA GLY A 91 0.06 14.82 4.68
C GLY A 91 0.15 14.46 6.18
N GLN A 92 -0.71 15.04 7.02
CA GLN A 92 -0.81 14.66 8.43
C GLN A 92 -1.53 13.32 8.59
N ILE A 93 -1.07 12.48 9.53
CA ILE A 93 -1.73 11.21 9.82
C ILE A 93 -3.14 11.50 10.37
N LYS A 94 -4.13 11.00 9.64
CA LYS A 94 -5.54 11.05 10.02
C LYS A 94 -5.90 9.91 10.95
N GLU A 95 -5.42 8.71 10.64
CA GLU A 95 -5.75 7.50 11.39
C GLU A 95 -4.63 6.48 11.22
N SER A 96 -4.42 5.66 12.25
CA SER A 96 -3.71 4.39 12.08
C SER A 96 -4.44 3.27 12.80
N ALA A 97 -4.38 2.08 12.22
CA ALA A 97 -5.03 0.88 12.71
C ALA A 97 -4.12 -0.33 12.46
N TYR A 98 -4.26 -1.37 13.27
CA TYR A 98 -3.50 -2.61 13.09
C TYR A 98 -4.48 -3.74 12.81
N TYR A 99 -4.24 -4.49 11.73
CA TYR A 99 -5.08 -5.61 11.31
C TYR A 99 -4.33 -6.93 11.46
N LEU A 100 -5.01 -7.94 11.99
CA LEU A 100 -4.55 -9.33 12.03
C LEU A 100 -5.59 -10.17 11.31
N ASP A 101 -5.17 -10.83 10.22
CA ASP A 101 -6.03 -11.67 9.37
C ASP A 101 -7.34 -10.99 8.92
N GLY A 102 -7.25 -9.72 8.53
CA GLY A 102 -8.38 -8.90 8.12
C GLY A 102 -9.21 -8.33 9.27
N GLN A 103 -8.97 -8.74 10.51
CA GLN A 103 -9.68 -8.23 11.69
C GLN A 103 -8.92 -7.05 12.30
N LEU A 104 -9.65 -5.99 12.66
CA LEU A 104 -9.08 -4.90 13.43
C LEU A 104 -8.67 -5.45 14.80
N ASN A 105 -7.36 -5.45 15.08
CA ASN A 105 -6.86 -5.88 16.38
C ASN A 105 -7.40 -4.89 17.43
N ALA A 106 -8.07 -5.37 18.47
CA ALA A 106 -8.74 -4.53 19.49
C ALA A 106 -7.78 -3.59 20.24
N GLY A 107 -6.47 -3.85 20.22
CA GLY A 107 -5.43 -2.94 20.71
C GLY A 107 -4.99 -1.85 19.73
N GLY A 108 -5.34 -1.98 18.45
CA GLY A 108 -5.12 -1.00 17.39
C GLY A 108 -6.12 0.13 17.47
N ARG A 109 -5.94 1.03 18.44
CA ARG A 109 -6.75 2.26 18.53
C ARG A 109 -6.65 3.02 17.21
N ARG A 110 -7.79 3.46 16.70
CA ARG A 110 -7.84 4.54 15.70
C ARG A 110 -7.35 5.80 16.38
N GLU A 111 -6.04 6.00 16.38
CA GLU A 111 -5.44 7.18 16.98
C GLU A 111 -5.29 8.26 15.91
N PRO A 112 -6.14 9.31 15.93
CA PRO A 112 -5.80 10.54 15.23
C PRO A 112 -4.58 11.10 15.95
N GLN A 113 -3.43 11.14 15.27
CA GLN A 113 -2.26 11.81 15.83
C GLN A 113 -2.59 13.30 15.87
N ARG A 114 -3.02 13.79 17.04
CA ARG A 114 -3.25 15.22 17.25
C ARG A 114 -1.99 15.96 16.81
N ALA A 115 -2.16 16.96 15.94
CA ALA A 115 -1.10 17.91 15.62
C ALA A 115 -0.50 18.38 16.94
N ARG A 116 0.79 18.09 17.16
CA ARG A 116 1.53 18.71 18.26
C ARG A 116 1.44 20.21 18.01
N LEU A 117 0.70 20.92 18.87
CA LEU A 117 0.77 22.37 19.04
C LEU A 117 2.11 22.72 19.68
#